data_AF-T0Y4B5-F1
#
_entry.id   AF-T0Y4B5-F1
#
_cell.length_a   1.000
_cell.length_b   1.000
_cell.length_c   1.000
_cell.angle_alpha   90.00
_cell.angle_beta   90.00
_cell.angle_gamma   90.00
#
_symmetry.space_group_name_H-M   'P 1'
#
loop_
_entity.id
_entity.type
_entity.pdbx_description
1 polymer ?
#
loop_
_entity_poly.entity_id
_entity_poly.type
_entity_poly.pdbx_seq_one_letter_code
_entity_poly.pdbx_strand_id
1 'polypeptide(L)'
;RLRKNGIQKVSVEVPTDKEDNVKQDAPPETLNGQPDTIHNESIPPPEEGSKELPEPLTKELSEIERIQKETALVLEGSFHEARMGRAMDTKKIREMVRQTIDLILQNKSSTSFLADISGNDDETFVHSANTMMLAVGYAIKKKIIPEEEWMSWGMAASLHD
;
A
#
# COMPACT_ATOMS: atom_id res chain seq x y z
N ARG A 1 -4.10 3.53 -24.41
CA ARG A 1 -4.90 4.47 -23.57
C ARG A 1 -4.07 5.60 -22.92
N LEU A 2 -2.80 5.79 -23.27
CA LEU A 2 -1.92 6.78 -22.62
C LEU A 2 -2.09 8.23 -23.12
N ARG A 3 -2.41 8.43 -24.41
CA ARG A 3 -2.58 9.78 -25.01
C ARG A 3 -3.85 10.53 -24.60
N LYS A 4 -4.86 9.86 -24.03
CA LYS A 4 -6.09 10.51 -23.51
C LYS A 4 -5.89 11.19 -22.15
N ASN A 5 -4.72 11.01 -21.52
CA ASN A 5 -4.37 11.60 -20.22
C ASN A 5 -3.25 12.65 -20.31
N GLY A 6 -3.01 13.25 -21.50
CA GLY A 6 -2.04 14.35 -21.65
C GLY A 6 -0.56 13.95 -21.68
N ILE A 7 -0.23 12.65 -21.63
CA ILE A 7 1.16 12.17 -21.70
C ILE A 7 1.64 12.17 -23.15
N GLN A 8 2.58 13.07 -23.48
CA GLN A 8 3.12 13.24 -24.84
C GLN A 8 4.35 12.38 -25.17
N LYS A 9 5.13 11.94 -24.16
CA LYS A 9 6.32 11.11 -24.39
C LYS A 9 6.59 10.19 -23.20
N VAL A 10 7.02 8.97 -23.48
CA VAL A 10 7.53 8.01 -22.50
C VAL A 10 8.88 7.53 -23.04
N SER A 11 9.93 7.65 -22.24
CA SER A 11 11.25 7.08 -22.53
C SER A 11 11.47 5.91 -21.58
N VAL A 12 11.95 4.79 -22.10
CA VAL A 12 12.36 3.63 -21.31
C VAL A 12 13.87 3.57 -21.37
N GLU A 13 14.53 3.67 -20.22
CA GLU A 13 15.97 3.40 -20.12
C GLU A 13 16.16 1.89 -19.95
N VAL A 14 16.83 1.29 -20.94
CA VAL A 14 17.25 -0.10 -20.89
C VAL A 14 18.66 -0.12 -20.31
N PRO A 15 18.91 -0.80 -19.18
CA PRO A 15 20.26 -0.99 -18.68
C PRO A 15 21.06 -1.79 -19.71
N THR A 16 22.12 -1.18 -20.24
CA THR A 16 23.10 -1.92 -21.06
C THR A 16 24.24 -2.35 -20.15
N ASP A 17 24.26 -3.64 -19.84
CA ASP A 17 25.42 -4.30 -19.26
C ASP A 17 26.61 -4.11 -20.20
N LYS A 18 27.66 -3.45 -19.70
CA LYS A 18 28.89 -3.18 -20.46
C LYS A 18 29.92 -4.27 -20.16
N GLU A 19 30.09 -5.18 -21.12
CA GLU A 19 31.34 -5.92 -21.32
C GLU A 19 32.06 -5.38 -22.57
N ASP A 20 33.28 -4.89 -22.34
CA ASP A 20 34.49 -5.08 -23.13
C ASP A 20 34.56 -4.81 -24.66
N ASN A 21 35.33 -3.74 -24.96
CA ASN A 21 36.61 -3.74 -25.70
C ASN A 21 36.70 -3.49 -27.24
N VAL A 22 37.58 -2.52 -27.54
CA VAL A 22 38.49 -2.29 -28.69
C VAL A 22 38.04 -1.63 -30.03
N LYS A 23 38.89 -0.64 -30.41
CA LYS A 23 39.33 -0.11 -31.73
C LYS A 23 38.72 1.23 -32.16
N GLN A 24 39.38 2.37 -31.96
CA GLN A 24 40.50 2.99 -32.74
C GLN A 24 40.24 3.07 -34.25
N ASP A 25 39.93 4.28 -34.74
CA ASP A 25 40.67 4.98 -35.81
C ASP A 25 40.23 6.47 -35.89
N ALA A 26 41.19 7.35 -36.18
CA ALA A 26 41.08 8.82 -36.26
C ALA A 26 41.36 9.29 -37.72
N PRO A 27 41.51 10.60 -38.02
CA PRO A 27 40.63 11.80 -37.95
C PRO A 27 40.48 12.37 -39.41
N PRO A 28 40.31 13.67 -39.76
CA PRO A 28 40.01 14.92 -39.02
C PRO A 28 38.89 15.78 -39.67
N GLU A 29 38.42 16.84 -38.99
CA GLU A 29 38.38 18.20 -39.57
C GLU A 29 37.84 19.26 -38.60
N THR A 30 38.37 20.45 -38.82
CA THR A 30 38.48 21.69 -38.03
C THR A 30 37.19 22.48 -37.77
N LEU A 31 37.24 23.35 -36.74
CA LEU A 31 36.91 24.79 -36.70
C LEU A 31 36.33 25.16 -35.31
N ASN A 32 37.14 25.65 -34.37
CA ASN A 32 37.43 27.08 -34.08
C ASN A 32 36.27 27.84 -33.41
N GLY A 33 36.49 28.30 -32.17
CA GLY A 33 35.62 29.24 -31.44
C GLY A 33 35.74 29.10 -29.91
N GLN A 34 36.35 30.10 -29.25
CA GLN A 34 36.50 30.20 -27.79
C GLN A 34 35.14 30.25 -27.05
N PRO A 35 35.06 29.76 -25.79
CA PRO A 35 33.82 29.77 -25.03
C PRO A 35 33.58 31.14 -24.36
N ASP A 36 32.49 31.80 -24.75
CA ASP A 36 31.89 32.87 -23.97
C ASP A 36 31.38 32.32 -22.63
N THR A 37 31.84 32.93 -21.55
CA THR A 37 31.41 32.66 -20.18
C THR A 37 29.96 33.08 -20.01
N ILE A 38 29.03 32.12 -20.07
CA ILE A 38 27.65 32.31 -19.66
C ILE A 38 27.57 32.16 -18.14
N HIS A 39 27.20 33.26 -17.48
CA HIS A 39 26.89 33.32 -16.07
C HIS A 39 25.83 32.26 -15.72
N ASN A 40 26.22 31.30 -14.88
CA ASN A 40 25.34 30.28 -14.34
C ASN A 40 24.49 30.92 -13.22
N GLU A 41 23.35 31.51 -13.59
CA GLU A 41 22.37 31.97 -12.62
C GLU A 41 21.70 30.75 -11.99
N SER A 42 21.98 30.57 -10.70
CA SER A 42 21.57 29.45 -9.87
C SER A 42 20.05 29.39 -9.75
N ILE A 43 19.42 28.41 -10.39
CA ILE A 43 18.04 28.03 -10.09
C ILE A 43 18.10 27.14 -8.84
N PRO A 44 17.55 27.56 -7.68
CA PRO A 44 17.48 26.67 -6.53
C PRO A 44 16.62 25.44 -6.87
N PRO A 45 16.96 24.25 -6.36
CA PRO A 45 16.17 23.04 -6.55
C PRO A 45 14.72 23.29 -6.11
N PRO A 46 13.72 22.67 -6.77
CA PRO A 46 12.35 22.70 -6.25
C PRO A 46 12.38 22.12 -4.84
N GLU A 47 11.97 22.90 -3.84
CA GLU A 47 11.65 22.33 -2.53
C GLU A 47 10.53 21.32 -2.76
N GLU A 48 10.88 20.03 -2.68
CA GLU A 48 9.91 18.97 -2.46
C GLU A 48 9.27 19.23 -1.10
N GLY A 49 8.24 20.07 -1.10
CA GLY A 49 7.35 20.22 0.02
C GLY A 49 6.65 18.89 0.23
N SER A 50 7.21 18.05 1.09
CA SER A 50 6.52 16.95 1.73
C SER A 50 5.29 17.54 2.40
N LYS A 51 4.15 17.51 1.71
CA LYS A 51 2.86 17.90 2.29
C LYS A 51 2.57 16.89 3.39
N GLU A 52 2.94 17.24 4.62
CA GLU A 52 2.54 16.50 5.80
C GLU A 52 1.01 16.37 5.77
N LEU A 53 0.54 15.13 5.88
CA LEU A 53 -0.89 14.86 5.98
C LEU A 53 -1.39 15.49 7.30
N PRO A 54 -2.64 15.98 7.34
CA PRO A 54 -3.21 16.49 8.58
C PRO A 54 -3.10 15.46 9.72
N GLU A 55 -2.72 15.88 10.92
CA GLU A 55 -2.57 15.00 12.10
C GLU A 55 -3.75 14.03 12.35
N PRO A 56 -5.03 14.41 12.13
CA PRO A 56 -6.13 13.47 12.30
C PRO A 56 -6.04 12.27 11.36
N LEU A 57 -5.63 12.50 10.11
CA LEU A 57 -5.55 11.46 9.09
C LEU A 57 -4.36 10.53 9.35
N THR A 58 -3.22 11.07 9.81
CA THR A 58 -2.06 10.24 10.15
C THR A 58 -2.34 9.34 11.35
N LYS A 59 -3.05 9.85 12.37
CA LYS A 59 -3.47 9.06 13.53
C LYS A 59 -4.44 7.95 13.14
N GLU A 60 -5.43 8.25 12.32
CA GLU A 60 -6.37 7.24 11.80
C GLU A 60 -5.64 6.10 11.08
N LEU A 61 -4.74 6.44 10.14
CA LEU A 61 -3.96 5.46 9.39
C LEU A 61 -3.08 4.61 10.31
N SER A 62 -2.46 5.21 11.33
CA SER A 62 -1.63 4.48 12.29
C SER A 62 -2.41 3.44 13.10
N GLU A 63 -3.64 3.75 13.51
CA GLU A 63 -4.50 2.79 14.22
C GLU A 63 -4.98 1.66 13.31
N ILE A 64 -5.27 1.97 12.05
CA ILE A 64 -5.64 0.97 11.04
C ILE A 64 -4.49 -0.02 10.83
N GLU A 65 -3.28 0.47 10.60
CA GLU A 65 -2.10 -0.38 10.46
C GLU A 65 -1.86 -1.24 11.71
N ARG A 66 -2.05 -0.66 12.90
CA ARG A 66 -1.88 -1.37 14.17
C ARG A 66 -2.88 -2.54 14.27
N ILE A 67 -4.16 -2.28 14.02
CA ILE A 67 -5.21 -3.30 14.08
C ILE A 67 -5.01 -4.38 13.02
N GLN A 68 -4.59 -4.00 11.80
CA GLN A 68 -4.28 -4.93 10.72
C GLN A 68 -3.16 -5.89 11.12
N LYS A 69 -2.04 -5.34 11.63
CA LYS A 69 -0.87 -6.14 12.08
C LYS A 69 -1.23 -7.06 13.24
N GLU A 70 -1.98 -6.56 14.22
CA GLU A 70 -2.44 -7.35 15.36
C GLU A 70 -3.37 -8.50 14.92
N THR A 71 -4.28 -8.21 13.99
CA THR A 71 -5.19 -9.21 13.42
C THR A 71 -4.40 -10.31 12.70
N ALA A 72 -3.42 -9.94 11.86
CA ALA A 72 -2.59 -10.89 11.13
C ALA A 72 -1.86 -11.85 12.09
N LEU A 73 -1.26 -11.35 13.17
CA LEU A 73 -0.58 -12.18 14.19
C LEU A 73 -1.53 -13.12 14.93
N VAL A 74 -2.74 -12.65 15.25
CA VAL A 74 -3.78 -13.48 15.88
C VAL A 74 -4.20 -14.61 14.95
N LEU A 75 -4.37 -14.32 13.65
CA LEU A 75 -4.74 -15.31 12.64
C LEU A 75 -3.61 -16.30 12.37
N GLU A 76 -2.35 -15.85 12.30
CA GLU A 76 -1.18 -16.71 12.17
C GLU A 76 -1.16 -17.77 13.28
N GLY A 77 -1.27 -17.34 14.54
CA GLY A 77 -1.31 -18.25 15.69
C GLY A 77 -2.51 -19.19 15.64
N SER A 78 -3.69 -18.67 15.27
CA SER A 78 -4.91 -19.48 15.21
C SER A 78 -4.84 -20.53 14.09
N PHE A 79 -4.32 -20.18 12.92
CA PHE A 79 -4.12 -21.10 11.81
C PHE A 79 -3.03 -22.13 12.11
N HIS A 80 -1.99 -21.74 12.87
CA HIS A 80 -1.02 -22.70 13.38
C HIS A 80 -1.68 -23.74 14.30
N GLU A 81 -2.51 -23.33 15.26
CA GLU A 81 -3.24 -24.25 16.13
C GLU A 81 -4.14 -25.20 15.33
N ALA A 82 -4.89 -24.67 14.36
CA ALA A 82 -5.76 -25.46 13.48
C ALA A 82 -4.97 -26.50 12.68
N ARG A 83 -3.81 -26.10 12.12
CA ARG A 83 -2.91 -26.99 11.36
C ARG A 83 -2.37 -28.12 12.22
N MET A 84 -2.19 -27.88 13.52
CA MET A 84 -1.78 -28.90 14.49
C MET A 84 -2.93 -29.76 15.00
N GLY A 85 -4.15 -29.59 14.48
CA GLY A 85 -5.35 -30.30 14.91
C GLY A 85 -5.87 -29.85 16.28
N ARG A 86 -5.44 -28.68 16.78
CA ARG A 86 -5.87 -28.11 18.05
C ARG A 86 -7.00 -27.10 17.85
N ALA A 87 -7.78 -26.87 18.90
CA ALA A 87 -8.84 -25.89 18.87
C ALA A 87 -8.28 -24.47 18.77
N MET A 88 -8.84 -23.66 17.86
CA MET A 88 -8.45 -22.26 17.68
C MET A 88 -8.99 -21.38 18.81
N ASP A 89 -8.20 -20.40 19.24
CA ASP A 89 -8.68 -19.35 20.15
C ASP A 89 -9.48 -18.28 19.40
N THR A 90 -10.74 -18.61 19.11
CA THR A 90 -11.68 -17.71 18.41
C THR A 90 -12.03 -16.45 19.21
N LYS A 91 -11.71 -16.40 20.51
CA LYS A 91 -12.01 -15.23 21.35
C LYS A 91 -11.18 -14.02 20.92
N LYS A 92 -9.90 -14.23 20.58
CA LYS A 92 -9.00 -13.18 20.09
C LYS A 92 -9.44 -12.67 18.72
N ILE A 93 -9.82 -13.58 17.82
CA ILE A 93 -10.33 -13.21 16.49
C ILE A 93 -11.59 -12.35 16.61
N ARG A 94 -12.52 -12.74 17.49
CA ARG A 94 -13.73 -11.97 17.78
C ARG A 94 -13.43 -10.56 18.29
N GLU A 95 -12.39 -10.41 19.12
CA GLU A 95 -11.98 -9.10 19.60
C GLU A 95 -11.42 -8.23 18.47
N MET A 96 -10.65 -8.80 17.55
CA MET A 96 -10.15 -8.08 16.37
C MET A 96 -11.27 -7.63 15.42
N VAL A 97 -12.28 -8.48 15.22
CA VAL A 97 -13.47 -8.10 14.46
C VAL A 97 -14.19 -6.92 15.12
N ARG A 98 -14.38 -6.96 16.44
CA ARG A 98 -15.00 -5.85 17.19
C ARG A 98 -14.21 -4.54 17.03
N GLN A 99 -12.90 -4.59 17.27
CA GLN A 99 -12.05 -3.40 17.12
C GLN A 99 -12.10 -2.82 15.71
N THR A 100 -12.16 -3.68 14.69
CA THR A 100 -12.32 -3.26 13.29
C THR A 100 -13.67 -2.57 13.06
N ILE A 101 -14.76 -3.12 13.58
CA ILE A 101 -16.09 -2.50 13.51
C ILE A 101 -16.07 -1.12 14.20
N ASP A 102 -15.53 -1.05 15.42
CA ASP A 102 -15.45 0.20 16.18
C ASP A 102 -14.63 1.26 15.43
N LEU A 103 -13.50 0.86 14.84
CA LEU A 103 -12.67 1.71 13.99
C LEU A 103 -13.45 2.28 12.79
N ILE A 104 -14.23 1.44 12.10
CA ILE A 104 -15.04 1.86 10.94
C ILE A 104 -16.15 2.84 11.34
N LEU A 105 -16.77 2.62 12.51
CA LEU A 105 -17.84 3.45 13.04
C LEU A 105 -17.34 4.81 13.52
N GLN A 106 -16.13 4.86 14.08
CA GLN A 106 -15.47 6.10 14.49
C GLN A 106 -15.02 6.91 13.27
N ASN A 107 -14.50 6.25 12.23
CA ASN A 107 -13.94 6.91 11.04
C ASN A 107 -14.94 6.98 9.87
N LYS A 108 -16.03 7.73 10.06
CA LYS A 108 -17.15 7.79 9.09
C LYS A 108 -16.76 8.32 7.71
N SER A 109 -15.81 9.25 7.63
CA SER A 109 -15.43 9.98 6.42
C SER A 109 -14.32 9.35 5.58
N SER A 110 -13.49 8.47 6.14
CA SER A 110 -12.32 7.93 5.43
C SER A 110 -12.58 6.48 4.99
N THR A 111 -12.76 6.27 3.69
CA THR A 111 -12.63 4.94 3.04
C THR A 111 -11.25 4.74 2.43
N SER A 112 -10.39 5.76 2.50
CA SER A 112 -9.04 5.73 1.91
C SER A 112 -8.20 4.59 2.47
N PHE A 113 -8.37 4.28 3.75
CA PHE A 113 -7.65 3.19 4.40
C PHE A 113 -7.92 1.80 3.79
N LEU A 114 -9.11 1.60 3.20
CA LEU A 114 -9.42 0.35 2.50
C LEU A 114 -8.58 0.21 1.22
N ALA A 115 -8.14 1.32 0.61
CA ALA A 115 -7.24 1.29 -0.53
C ALA A 115 -5.79 0.97 -0.10
N ASP A 116 -5.38 1.42 1.08
CA ASP A 116 -4.02 1.19 1.60
C ASP A 116 -3.80 -0.26 2.05
N ILE A 117 -4.88 -0.97 2.44
CA ILE A 117 -4.85 -2.38 2.84
C ILE A 117 -4.55 -3.33 1.66
N SER A 118 -4.63 -2.89 0.39
CA SER A 118 -4.45 -3.76 -0.78
C SER A 118 -2.99 -4.15 -1.09
N GLY A 119 -2.14 -4.26 -0.06
CA GLY A 119 -0.75 -4.70 -0.16
C GLY A 119 -0.63 -6.15 -0.64
N ASN A 120 0.59 -6.57 -0.98
CA ASN A 120 0.87 -7.92 -1.44
C ASN A 120 0.64 -8.94 -0.30
N ASP A 121 -0.42 -9.73 -0.42
CA ASP A 121 -0.81 -10.76 0.56
C ASP A 121 -0.05 -12.07 0.33
N ASP A 122 1.26 -12.08 0.57
CA ASP A 122 2.06 -13.29 0.34
C ASP A 122 1.76 -14.43 1.33
N GLU A 123 1.20 -14.09 2.50
CA GLU A 123 0.87 -15.04 3.57
C GLU A 123 -0.64 -15.13 3.80
N THR A 124 -1.18 -16.35 3.93
CA THR A 124 -2.63 -16.61 4.09
C THR A 124 -3.24 -15.86 5.28
N PHE A 125 -2.52 -15.72 6.40
CA PHE A 125 -3.04 -15.00 7.56
C PHE A 125 -3.10 -13.48 7.33
N VAL A 126 -2.21 -12.92 6.51
CA VAL A 126 -2.26 -11.51 6.09
C VAL A 126 -3.43 -11.31 5.14
N HIS A 127 -3.62 -12.24 4.19
CA HIS A 127 -4.77 -12.24 3.29
C HIS A 127 -6.09 -12.25 4.03
N SER A 128 -6.24 -13.17 4.99
CA SER A 128 -7.44 -13.28 5.81
C SER A 128 -7.68 -12.04 6.69
N ALA A 129 -6.62 -11.38 7.20
CA ALA A 129 -6.75 -10.12 7.95
C ALA A 129 -7.25 -8.98 7.05
N ASN A 130 -6.63 -8.83 5.88
CA ASN A 130 -6.98 -7.79 4.91
C ASN A 130 -8.40 -7.99 4.36
N THR A 131 -8.74 -9.23 4.00
CA THR A 131 -10.08 -9.60 3.56
C THR A 131 -11.13 -9.33 4.64
N MET A 132 -10.86 -9.62 5.92
CA MET A 132 -11.79 -9.27 7.01
C MET A 132 -12.04 -7.76 7.09
N MET A 133 -10.98 -6.95 7.11
CA MET A 133 -11.12 -5.49 7.24
C MET A 133 -11.87 -4.89 6.04
N LEU A 134 -11.56 -5.38 4.83
CA LEU A 134 -12.24 -4.97 3.60
C LEU A 134 -13.72 -5.40 3.59
N ALA A 135 -14.01 -6.66 3.94
CA ALA A 135 -15.36 -7.21 3.93
C ALA A 135 -16.26 -6.49 4.94
N VAL A 136 -15.79 -6.28 6.16
CA VAL A 136 -16.54 -5.56 7.21
C VAL A 136 -16.68 -4.08 6.84
N GLY A 137 -15.57 -3.42 6.45
CA GLY A 137 -15.57 -2.02 6.03
C GLY A 137 -16.56 -1.74 4.90
N TYR A 138 -16.52 -2.56 3.86
CA TYR A 138 -17.41 -2.43 2.72
C TYR A 138 -18.88 -2.71 3.10
N ALA A 139 -19.14 -3.79 3.83
CA ALA A 139 -20.50 -4.19 4.21
C ALA A 139 -21.19 -3.13 5.09
N ILE A 140 -20.48 -2.57 6.06
CA ILE A 140 -21.00 -1.49 6.94
C ILE A 140 -21.24 -0.21 6.13
N LYS A 141 -20.26 0.24 5.35
CA LYS A 141 -20.36 1.51 4.60
C LYS A 141 -21.45 1.46 3.52
N LYS A 142 -21.63 0.30 2.88
CA LYS A 142 -22.65 0.10 1.84
C LYS A 142 -23.99 -0.39 2.38
N LYS A 143 -24.09 -0.65 3.68
CA LYS A 143 -25.31 -1.15 4.34
C LYS A 143 -25.82 -2.43 3.67
N ILE A 144 -24.90 -3.34 3.34
CA ILE A 144 -25.22 -4.60 2.65
C ILE A 144 -25.85 -5.61 3.61
N ILE A 145 -25.40 -5.59 4.86
CA ILE A 145 -25.84 -6.47 5.93
C ILE A 145 -26.35 -5.63 7.12
N PRO A 146 -27.28 -6.14 7.92
CA PRO A 146 -27.78 -5.46 9.10
C PRO A 146 -26.75 -5.50 10.25
N GLU A 147 -26.90 -4.62 11.23
CA GLU A 147 -25.91 -4.39 12.31
C GLU A 147 -25.69 -5.63 13.18
N GLU A 148 -26.75 -6.38 13.45
CA GLU A 148 -26.72 -7.64 14.19
C GLU A 148 -25.82 -8.71 13.53
N GLU A 149 -25.56 -8.60 12.23
CA GLU A 149 -24.75 -9.56 11.49
C GLU A 149 -23.28 -9.16 11.35
N TRP A 150 -22.89 -7.92 11.67
CA TRP A 150 -21.53 -7.41 11.45
C TRP A 150 -20.45 -8.29 12.09
N MET A 151 -20.69 -8.74 13.32
CA MET A 151 -19.78 -9.64 14.02
C MET A 151 -19.64 -10.98 13.29
N SER A 152 -20.76 -11.57 12.87
CA SER A 152 -20.73 -12.87 12.17
C SER A 152 -20.07 -12.77 10.79
N TRP A 153 -20.29 -11.66 10.09
CA TRP A 153 -19.68 -11.37 8.81
C TRP A 153 -18.16 -11.22 8.92
N GLY A 154 -17.69 -10.45 9.91
CA GLY A 154 -16.27 -10.32 10.18
C GLY A 154 -15.62 -11.64 10.57
N MET A 155 -16.27 -12.44 11.43
CA MET A 155 -15.78 -13.77 11.79
C MET A 155 -15.67 -14.70 10.58
N ALA A 156 -16.67 -14.69 9.69
CA ALA A 156 -16.64 -15.50 8.47
C ALA A 156 -15.51 -15.05 7.54
N ALA A 157 -15.33 -13.74 7.34
CA ALA A 157 -14.26 -13.20 6.51
C ALA A 157 -12.85 -13.49 7.07
N SER A 158 -12.68 -13.48 8.40
CA SER A 158 -11.41 -13.83 9.07
C SER A 158 -10.98 -15.29 8.88
N LEU A 159 -11.92 -16.19 8.62
CA LEU A 159 -11.73 -17.64 8.64
C LEU A 159 -12.13 -18.28 7.30
N HIS A 160 -12.11 -17.52 6.22
CA HIS A 160 -12.64 -17.95 4.93
C HIS A 160 -11.68 -18.86 4.15
N ASP A 161 -10.36 -18.73 4.41
CA ASP A 161 -9.29 -19.59 3.89
C ASP A 161 -9.20 -20.91 4.66
#